data_AF-U1GN43-F1
#
_entry.id   AF-U1GN43-F1
#
_cell.length_a   1.000
_cell.length_b   1.000
_cell.length_c   1.000
_cell.angle_alpha   90.00
_cell.angle_beta   90.00
_cell.angle_gamma   90.00
#
_symmetry.space_group_name_H-M   'P 1'
#
loop_
_entity.id
_entity.type
_entity.pdbx_description
1 polymer ?
#
loop_
_entity_poly.entity_id
_entity_poly.type
_entity_poly.pdbx_seq_one_letter_code
_entity_poly.pdbx_strand_id
1 'polypeptide(L)' 'MPGCFEGCTKLTAATLKCNYNPAVLYGDVTAFKDVFKGCTSLKNNSVKVPAAQVAAYKAGAGTMGANENWFAAE' A
#
# COMPACT_ATOMS: atom_id res chain seq x y z
N MET A 1 -4.60 -8.18 -2.93
CA MET A 1 -3.66 -9.28 -3.16
C MET A 1 -2.43 -9.05 -2.30
N PRO A 2 -2.08 -9.96 -1.38
CA PRO A 2 -0.92 -9.80 -0.50
C PRO A 2 0.39 -9.85 -1.30
N GLY A 3 1.41 -9.11 -0.84
CA GLY A 3 2.79 -9.19 -1.35
C GLY A 3 3.02 -8.71 -2.80
N CYS A 4 2.09 -7.96 -3.39
CA CYS A 4 2.09 -7.67 -4.83
C CYS A 4 3.37 -6.98 -5.37
N PHE A 5 4.01 -6.14 -4.55
CA PHE A 5 5.28 -5.48 -4.87
C PHE A 5 6.36 -5.81 -3.82
N GLU A 6 6.23 -6.94 -3.11
CA GLU A 6 7.21 -7.33 -2.10
C GLU A 6 8.62 -7.42 -2.73
N GLY A 7 9.60 -6.78 -2.09
CA GLY A 7 11.00 -6.77 -2.54
C GLY A 7 11.28 -5.94 -3.80
N CYS A 8 10.31 -5.20 -4.33
CA CYS A 8 10.51 -4.35 -5.50
C CYS A 8 11.32 -3.08 -5.16
N THR A 9 12.64 -3.23 -5.03
CA THR A 9 13.56 -2.14 -4.64
C THR A 9 13.68 -1.02 -5.66
N LYS A 10 13.31 -1.26 -6.93
CA LYS A 10 13.33 -0.25 -8.01
C LYS A 10 11.99 0.45 -8.24
N LEU A 11 10.94 0.08 -7.50
CA LEU A 11 9.64 0.74 -7.62
C LEU A 11 9.70 2.15 -7.03
N THR A 12 9.55 3.15 -7.89
CA THR A 12 9.60 4.57 -7.49
C THR A 12 8.23 5.21 -7.37
N ALA A 13 7.21 4.66 -8.03
CA ALA A 13 5.83 5.12 -7.93
C ALA A 13 4.83 4.02 -8.25
N ALA A 14 3.61 4.14 -7.73
CA ALA A 14 2.48 3.28 -8.08
C ALA A 14 1.17 4.07 -8.05
N THR A 15 0.14 3.57 -8.72
CA THR A 15 -1.23 4.08 -8.63
C THR A 15 -2.16 2.90 -8.38
N LEU A 16 -2.84 2.90 -7.23
CA LEU A 16 -3.86 1.91 -6.88
C LEU A 16 -5.22 2.51 -7.16
N LYS A 17 -6.06 1.81 -7.92
CA LYS A 17 -7.38 2.31 -8.36
C LYS A 17 -8.55 1.75 -7.55
N CYS A 18 -8.27 1.06 -6.46
CA CYS A 18 -9.26 0.41 -5.62
C CYS A 18 -9.36 1.08 -4.24
N ASN A 19 -10.46 0.80 -3.54
CA ASN A 19 -10.59 1.17 -2.13
C ASN A 19 -9.65 0.32 -1.27
N TYR A 20 -9.24 0.87 -0.14
CA TYR A 20 -8.50 0.09 0.85
C TYR A 20 -9.39 -1.06 1.35
N ASN A 21 -8.84 -2.29 1.39
CA ASN A 21 -9.58 -3.47 1.81
C ASN A 21 -8.90 -4.16 3.01
N PRO A 22 -9.45 -4.03 4.24
CA PRO A 22 -8.92 -4.70 5.42
C PRO A 22 -9.35 -6.17 5.53
N ALA A 23 -10.11 -6.71 4.58
CA ALA A 23 -10.65 -8.07 4.67
C ALA A 23 -9.53 -9.11 4.84
N VAL A 24 -9.78 -10.06 5.74
CA VAL A 24 -8.97 -11.26 5.92
C VAL A 24 -9.33 -12.24 4.80
N LEU A 25 -8.32 -12.73 4.09
CA LEU A 25 -8.46 -13.72 3.02
C LEU A 25 -8.39 -15.14 3.56
N TYR A 26 -7.40 -15.42 4.42
CA TYR A 26 -7.22 -16.71 5.08
C TYR A 26 -6.28 -16.53 6.29
N GLY A 27 -6.55 -17.25 7.38
CA GLY A 27 -5.79 -17.09 8.62
C GLY A 27 -5.78 -15.64 9.10
N ASP A 28 -4.59 -15.06 9.24
CA ASP A 28 -4.32 -13.66 9.58
C ASP A 28 -3.94 -12.79 8.37
N VAL A 29 -4.02 -13.34 7.15
CA VAL A 29 -3.59 -12.66 5.93
C VAL A 29 -4.70 -11.74 5.43
N THR A 30 -4.46 -10.44 5.46
CA THR A 30 -5.38 -9.43 4.89
C THR A 30 -5.13 -9.22 3.40
N ALA A 31 -6.13 -8.67 2.70
CA ALA A 31 -6.07 -8.44 1.27
C ALA A 31 -4.90 -7.54 0.84
N PHE A 32 -4.41 -6.67 1.72
CA PHE A 32 -3.32 -5.74 1.47
C PHE A 32 -2.06 -6.05 2.27
N LYS A 33 -1.94 -7.24 2.87
CA LYS A 33 -0.77 -7.62 3.64
C LYS A 33 0.51 -7.55 2.81
N ASP A 34 1.51 -6.84 3.33
CA ASP A 34 2.88 -6.77 2.81
C ASP A 34 3.02 -6.29 1.35
N VAL A 35 2.01 -5.58 0.81
CA VAL A 35 2.00 -5.12 -0.59
C VAL A 35 3.28 -4.37 -1.00
N PHE A 36 3.86 -3.57 -0.12
CA PHE A 36 5.09 -2.79 -0.37
C PHE A 36 6.27 -3.19 0.52
N LYS A 37 6.18 -4.34 1.21
CA LYS A 37 7.25 -4.79 2.10
C LYS A 37 8.57 -4.91 1.33
N GLY A 38 9.63 -4.26 1.83
CA GLY A 38 10.94 -4.26 1.17
C GLY A 38 11.07 -3.34 -0.05
N CYS A 39 10.06 -2.50 -0.36
CA CYS A 39 10.21 -1.42 -1.33
C CYS A 39 11.07 -0.29 -0.74
N THR A 40 12.30 -0.11 -1.23
CA THR A 40 13.26 0.86 -0.68
C THR A 40 13.32 2.18 -1.44
N SER A 41 12.80 2.26 -2.67
CA SER A 41 12.86 3.46 -3.51
C SER A 41 11.59 4.35 -3.45
N LEU A 42 10.54 3.92 -2.74
CA LEU A 42 9.33 4.71 -2.55
C LEU A 42 9.58 5.87 -1.58
N LYS A 43 9.05 7.04 -1.92
CA LYS A 43 9.20 8.29 -1.16
C LYS A 43 7.82 8.87 -0.83
N ASN A 44 7.81 10.01 -0.15
CA ASN A 44 6.56 10.72 0.13
C ASN A 44 5.77 10.95 -1.17
N ASN A 45 4.46 10.72 -1.12
CA ASN A 45 3.53 10.88 -2.24
C ASN A 45 3.82 10.00 -3.48
N SER A 46 4.60 8.92 -3.35
CA SER A 46 4.94 8.03 -4.47
C SER A 46 3.81 7.05 -4.84
N VAL A 47 2.86 6.81 -3.93
CA VAL A 47 1.72 5.91 -4.16
C VAL A 47 0.44 6.73 -4.22
N LYS A 48 -0.15 6.79 -5.41
CA LYS A 48 -1.44 7.43 -5.65
C LYS A 48 -2.59 6.47 -5.39
N VAL A 49 -3.63 6.95 -4.70
CA VAL A 49 -4.85 6.19 -4.37
C VAL A 49 -6.08 7.09 -4.58
N PRO A 50 -7.32 6.54 -4.64
CA PRO A 50 -8.51 7.37 -4.78
C PRO A 50 -8.57 8.41 -3.67
N ALA A 51 -8.90 9.67 -4.00
CA ALA A 51 -8.82 10.80 -3.05
C ALA A 51 -9.61 10.54 -1.75
N ALA A 52 -10.79 9.92 -1.86
CA ALA A 52 -11.63 9.55 -0.72
C ALA A 52 -11.05 8.43 0.17
N GLN A 53 -9.98 7.76 -0.28
CA GLN A 53 -9.38 6.60 0.37
C GLN A 53 -8.00 6.90 0.97
N VAL A 54 -7.45 8.10 0.79
CA VAL A 54 -6.12 8.47 1.31
C VAL A 54 -6.01 8.18 2.80
N ALA A 55 -7.02 8.58 3.60
CA ALA A 55 -7.03 8.33 5.04
C ALA A 55 -7.01 6.82 5.38
N ALA A 56 -7.77 6.01 4.65
CA ALA A 56 -7.82 4.56 4.87
C ALA A 56 -6.49 3.87 4.52
N TYR A 57 -5.86 4.27 3.40
CA TYR A 57 -4.54 3.77 3.01
C TYR A 57 -3.45 4.17 4.00
N LYS A 58 -3.48 5.41 4.52
CA LYS A 58 -2.55 5.85 5.57
C LYS A 58 -2.72 5.04 6.84
N ALA A 59 -3.95 4.85 7.31
CA ALA A 59 -4.24 4.02 8.48
C ALA A 59 -3.80 2.56 8.30
N GLY A 60 -3.90 2.03 7.07
CA GLY A 60 -3.50 0.67 6.71
C GLY A 60 -2.04 0.48 6.33
N ALA A 61 -1.21 1.54 6.36
CA ALA A 61 0.15 1.51 5.82
C ALA A 61 1.04 0.45 6.48
N GLY A 62 0.91 0.27 7.81
CA GLY A 62 1.65 -0.75 8.54
C GLY A 62 1.36 -2.17 8.05
N THR A 63 0.08 -2.50 7.80
CA THR A 63 -0.32 -3.80 7.23
C THR A 63 0.29 -4.03 5.86
N MET A 64 0.48 -2.97 5.08
CA MET A 64 1.03 -3.02 3.73
C MET A 64 2.55 -3.09 3.67
N GLY A 65 3.25 -3.00 4.82
CA GLY A 65 4.71 -2.84 4.84
C GLY A 65 5.15 -1.50 4.23
N ALA A 66 4.34 -0.46 4.40
CA ALA A 66 4.53 0.85 3.79
C ALA A 66 4.70 1.96 4.84
N ASN A 67 5.22 3.11 4.41
CA ASN A 67 5.15 4.35 5.18
C ASN A 67 3.86 5.10 4.84
N GLU A 68 3.14 5.61 5.84
CA GLU A 68 1.89 6.36 5.62
C GLU A 68 2.07 7.59 4.72
N ASN A 69 3.25 8.22 4.73
CA ASN A 69 3.53 9.40 3.92
C ASN A 69 3.72 9.08 2.44
N TRP A 70 3.80 7.81 2.06
CA TRP A 70 3.84 7.41 0.66
C TRP A 70 2.52 7.64 -0.07
N PHE A 71 1.39 7.67 0.67
CA PHE A 71 0.06 7.74 0.08
C PHE A 71 -0.43 9.17 -0.13
N ALA A 72 -0.81 9.48 -1.38
CA ALA A 72 -1.43 10.73 -1.78
C ALA A 72 -2.63 10.49 -2.71
N ALA A 73 -3.47 11.51 -2.91
CA ALA A 73 -4.55 11.45 -3.89
C ALA A 73 -3.99 11.31 -5.32
N GLU A 74 -4.71 10.58 -6.18
CA GLU A 74 -4.41 10.44 -7.62
C GLU A 74 -4.37 11.77 -8.37
#